data_AF-A0A7S2Z8J5-F1
#
_entry.id   AF-A0A7S2Z8J5-F1
#
_cell.length_a   1.000
_cell.length_b   1.000
_cell.length_c   1.000
_cell.angle_alpha   90.00
_cell.angle_beta   90.00
_cell.angle_gamma   90.00
#
_symmetry.space_group_name_H-M   'P 1'
#
loop_
_entity.id
_entity.type
_entity.pdbx_description
1 polymer ?
#
loop_
_entity_poly.entity_id
_entity_poly.type
_entity_poly.pdbx_seq_one_letter_code
_entity_poly.pdbx_strand_id
1 'polypeptide(L)'
;GASEGVLMRTVAQMRRAQGVGAPVNRDSLYTPVDRPEKRRFNPLHVPKKLQAQLPYASKPKVEKPQKRKTLAQKRAVVLEPMEKKAYTLLQQLNTIRNQKAEKRREQIDKTKARKEKEKAKEEAWRADLRKAERKKRYIQAGQQEKREQKKFKKY
;
A
#
# COMPACT_ATOMS: atom_id res chain seq x y z
N GLY A 1 9.39 -5.42 70.56
CA GLY A 1 8.76 -5.74 69.26
C GLY A 1 9.43 -4.89 68.21
N ALA A 2 9.93 -5.51 67.15
CA ALA A 2 10.80 -4.87 66.15
C ALA A 2 10.19 -3.58 65.57
N SER A 3 10.99 -2.51 65.54
CA SER A 3 10.69 -1.25 64.88
C SER A 3 10.71 -1.44 63.36
N GLU A 4 9.55 -1.37 62.72
CA GLU A 4 9.44 -1.32 61.26
C GLU A 4 10.14 -0.05 60.75
N GLY A 5 11.27 -0.22 60.07
CA GLY A 5 12.01 0.89 59.46
C GLY A 5 11.13 1.62 58.45
N VAL A 6 11.01 2.94 58.59
CA VAL A 6 10.19 3.78 57.70
C VAL A 6 10.78 3.71 56.28
N LEU A 7 10.14 2.93 55.40
CA LEU A 7 10.46 2.87 53.98
C LEU A 7 10.16 4.22 53.31
N MET A 8 11.00 4.63 52.34
CA MET A 8 10.82 5.88 51.60
C MET A 8 9.44 5.90 50.91
N ARG A 9 8.71 7.02 51.04
CA ARG A 9 7.39 7.20 50.40
C ARG A 9 7.51 7.24 48.88
N THR A 10 6.59 6.59 48.17
CA THR A 10 6.55 6.65 46.70
C THR A 10 6.06 7.99 46.19
N VAL A 11 6.42 8.36 44.97
CA VAL A 11 5.96 9.60 44.33
C VAL A 11 4.43 9.64 44.24
N ALA A 12 3.78 8.50 44.02
CA ALA A 12 2.32 8.39 44.01
C ALA A 12 1.71 8.67 45.40
N GLN A 13 2.31 8.16 46.47
CA GLN A 13 1.86 8.42 47.85
C GLN A 13 2.06 9.89 48.24
N MET A 14 3.21 10.49 47.90
CA MET A 14 3.48 11.91 48.16
C MET A 14 2.48 12.82 47.46
N ARG A 15 2.19 12.55 46.18
CA ARG A 15 1.20 13.29 45.38
C ARG A 15 -0.21 13.15 45.93
N ARG A 16 -0.61 11.95 46.35
CA ARG A 16 -1.92 11.70 46.98
C ARG A 16 -2.08 12.46 48.30
N ALA A 17 -1.04 12.47 49.15
CA ALA A 17 -1.07 13.19 50.43
C ALA A 17 -1.10 14.71 50.25
N GLN A 18 -0.44 15.24 49.21
CA GLN A 18 -0.43 16.67 48.89
C GLN A 18 -1.60 17.12 48.00
N GLY A 19 -2.46 16.19 47.55
CA GLY A 19 -3.58 16.49 46.65
C GLY A 19 -3.17 16.94 45.24
N VAL A 20 -1.94 16.65 44.80
CA VAL A 20 -1.40 17.10 43.49
C VAL A 20 -1.47 15.96 42.46
N GLY A 21 -2.03 16.24 41.28
CA GLY A 21 -2.07 15.28 40.17
C GLY A 21 -0.69 15.00 39.56
N ALA A 22 -0.54 13.88 38.84
CA ALA A 22 0.66 13.64 38.05
C ALA A 22 0.71 14.65 36.88
N PRO A 23 1.88 15.25 36.57
CA PRO A 23 2.00 16.15 35.43
C PRO A 23 1.82 15.35 34.14
N VAL A 24 0.88 15.78 33.29
CA VAL A 24 0.64 15.19 31.97
C VAL A 24 0.83 16.28 30.92
N ASN A 25 1.77 16.08 30.00
CA ASN A 25 1.94 16.98 28.88
C ASN A 25 0.89 16.68 27.80
N ARG A 26 0.11 17.69 27.42
CA ARG A 26 -0.97 17.55 26.43
C ARG A 26 -0.44 17.12 25.07
N ASP A 27 0.74 17.59 24.68
CA ASP A 27 1.36 17.25 23.39
C ASP A 27 1.92 15.82 23.35
N SER A 28 2.12 15.20 24.52
CA SER A 28 2.56 13.79 24.64
C SER A 28 1.40 12.81 24.64
N LEU A 29 0.16 13.28 24.75
CA LEU A 29 -1.02 12.42 24.69
C LEU A 29 -1.29 12.05 23.23
N TYR A 30 -1.34 10.74 22.96
CA TYR A 30 -1.76 10.24 21.66
C TYR A 30 -3.18 10.74 21.34
N THR A 31 -3.31 11.42 20.21
CA THR A 31 -4.58 11.87 19.66
C THR A 31 -4.82 11.22 18.29
N PRO A 32 -6.08 10.97 17.89
CA PRO A 32 -6.38 10.57 16.52
C PRO A 32 -5.86 11.62 15.54
N VAL A 33 -5.11 11.18 14.52
CA VAL A 33 -4.58 12.08 13.48
C VAL A 33 -5.50 12.02 12.28
N ASP A 34 -6.24 13.10 12.03
CA ASP A 34 -7.05 13.26 10.83
C ASP A 34 -6.13 13.51 9.63
N ARG A 35 -6.02 12.49 8.78
CA ARG A 35 -5.28 12.59 7.52
C ARG A 35 -6.28 12.76 6.39
N PRO A 36 -6.01 13.64 5.41
CA PRO A 36 -6.84 13.69 4.20
C PRO A 36 -6.86 12.30 3.54
N GLU A 37 -8.05 11.79 3.26
CA GLU A 37 -8.26 10.42 2.76
C GLU A 37 -7.42 10.09 1.51
N LYS A 38 -7.24 11.06 0.63
CA LYS A 38 -6.40 10.95 -0.57
C LYS A 38 -5.50 12.17 -0.69
N ARG A 39 -4.18 11.97 -0.58
CA ARG A 39 -3.18 13.00 -0.93
C ARG A 39 -3.14 13.15 -2.45
N ARG A 40 -3.63 14.27 -2.96
CA ARG A 40 -3.55 14.60 -4.40
C ARG A 40 -2.23 15.33 -4.67
N PHE A 41 -1.43 14.78 -5.57
CA PHE A 41 -0.20 15.42 -6.03
C PHE A 41 -0.49 16.29 -7.25
N ASN A 42 0.33 17.33 -7.42
CA ASN A 42 0.25 18.17 -8.61
C ASN A 42 0.60 17.35 -9.86
N PRO A 43 -0.05 17.63 -11.01
CA PRO A 43 0.30 16.99 -12.27
C PRO A 43 1.73 17.34 -12.67
N LEU A 44 2.34 16.47 -13.48
CA LEU A 44 3.69 16.67 -14.00
C LEU A 44 3.75 17.91 -14.89
N HIS A 45 4.55 18.91 -14.50
CA HIS A 45 4.80 20.10 -15.30
C HIS A 45 6.15 20.00 -16.03
N VAL A 46 6.10 19.80 -17.35
CA VAL A 46 7.31 19.77 -18.19
C VAL A 46 7.65 21.19 -18.65
N PRO A 47 8.87 21.72 -18.39
CA PRO A 47 9.24 23.07 -18.81
C PRO A 47 9.15 23.26 -20.33
N LYS A 48 8.72 24.45 -20.79
CA LYS A 48 8.53 24.75 -22.21
C LYS A 48 9.80 24.59 -23.05
N LYS A 49 10.96 24.95 -22.48
CA LYS A 49 12.27 24.80 -23.15
C LYS A 49 12.56 23.34 -23.46
N LEU A 50 12.33 22.46 -22.48
CA LEU A 50 12.49 21.02 -22.64
C LEU A 50 11.48 20.46 -23.65
N GLN A 51 10.20 20.84 -23.56
CA GLN A 51 9.18 20.40 -24.51
C GLN A 51 9.50 20.75 -25.98
N ALA A 52 10.19 21.87 -26.22
CA ALA A 52 10.60 22.27 -27.56
C ALA A 52 11.74 21.41 -28.13
N GLN A 53 12.63 20.93 -27.26
CA GLN A 53 13.78 20.09 -27.62
C GLN A 53 13.43 18.60 -27.71
N LEU A 54 12.27 18.18 -27.19
CA LEU A 54 11.85 16.78 -27.26
C LEU A 54 11.59 16.32 -28.71
N PRO A 55 11.99 15.09 -29.08
CA PRO A 55 11.62 14.48 -30.35
C PRO A 55 10.10 14.41 -30.55
N TYR A 56 9.65 14.43 -31.81
CA TYR A 56 8.23 14.48 -32.16
C TYR A 56 7.40 13.38 -31.48
N ALA A 57 7.93 12.15 -31.41
CA ALA A 57 7.25 11.01 -30.79
C ALA A 57 7.00 11.20 -29.28
N SER A 58 7.92 11.87 -28.58
CA SER A 58 7.88 12.04 -27.12
C SER A 58 7.26 13.38 -26.68
N LYS A 59 6.98 14.28 -27.62
CA LYS A 59 6.45 15.61 -27.33
C LYS A 59 4.99 15.53 -26.87
N PRO A 60 4.62 16.15 -25.72
CA PRO A 60 3.25 16.10 -25.23
C PRO A 60 2.29 16.87 -26.15
N LYS A 61 1.19 16.22 -26.54
CA LYS A 61 0.13 16.76 -27.41
C LYS A 61 -1.00 17.36 -26.58
N VAL A 62 -0.72 18.45 -25.87
CA VAL A 62 -1.71 19.13 -25.03
C VAL A 62 -2.34 20.28 -25.82
N GLU A 63 -3.64 20.18 -26.08
CA GLU A 63 -4.40 21.25 -26.72
C GLU A 63 -4.67 22.40 -25.76
N LYS A 64 -4.61 23.63 -26.27
CA LYS A 64 -4.98 24.82 -25.50
C LYS A 64 -6.50 24.97 -25.47
N PRO A 65 -7.09 25.42 -24.36
CA PRO A 65 -8.51 25.71 -24.31
C PRO A 65 -8.87 26.78 -25.35
N GLN A 66 -9.97 26.56 -26.06
CA GLN A 66 -10.48 27.51 -27.05
C GLN A 66 -10.98 28.78 -26.35
N LYS A 67 -10.45 29.94 -26.75
CA LYS A 67 -10.82 31.24 -26.17
C LYS A 67 -12.10 31.83 -26.75
N ARG A 68 -12.43 31.48 -27.99
CA ARG A 68 -13.58 32.02 -28.73
C ARG A 68 -14.61 30.93 -28.95
N LYS A 69 -15.89 31.26 -28.76
CA LYS A 69 -16.99 30.32 -28.98
C LYS A 69 -17.12 29.98 -30.47
N THR A 70 -17.18 28.69 -30.79
CA THR A 70 -17.42 28.21 -32.15
C THR A 70 -18.88 28.44 -32.55
N LEU A 71 -19.17 28.40 -33.85
CA LEU A 71 -20.54 28.53 -34.35
C LEU A 71 -21.47 27.45 -33.76
N ALA A 72 -20.97 26.22 -33.63
CA ALA A 72 -21.70 25.11 -33.01
C ALA A 72 -22.05 25.39 -31.54
N GLN A 73 -21.12 25.95 -30.76
CA GLN A 73 -21.36 26.32 -29.37
C GLN A 73 -22.38 27.45 -29.23
N LYS A 74 -22.40 28.41 -30.16
CA LYS A 74 -23.38 29.52 -30.17
C LYS A 74 -24.78 29.05 -30.52
N ARG A 75 -24.90 28.02 -31.38
CA ARG A 75 -26.17 27.45 -31.85
C ARG A 75 -26.65 26.26 -31.02
N ALA A 76 -25.98 25.96 -29.91
CA ALA A 76 -26.38 24.86 -29.04
C ALA A 76 -27.72 25.18 -28.36
N VAL A 77 -28.65 24.23 -28.42
CA VAL A 77 -29.97 24.33 -27.76
C VAL A 77 -29.81 24.07 -26.26
N VAL A 78 -30.50 24.85 -25.43
CA VAL A 78 -30.48 24.69 -23.98
C VAL A 78 -31.42 23.55 -23.59
N LEU A 79 -30.93 22.63 -22.74
CA LEU A 79 -31.72 21.52 -22.22
C LEU A 79 -32.92 22.00 -21.40
N GLU A 80 -34.04 21.28 -21.54
CA GLU A 80 -35.24 21.51 -20.75
C GLU A 80 -35.05 21.08 -19.27
N PRO A 81 -35.91 21.54 -18.34
CA PRO A 81 -35.77 21.22 -16.92
C PRO A 81 -35.82 19.71 -16.61
N MET A 82 -36.64 18.93 -17.32
CA MET A 82 -36.70 17.47 -17.15
C MET A 82 -35.42 16.79 -17.65
N GLU A 83 -34.94 17.20 -18.82
CA GLU A 83 -33.70 16.67 -19.41
C GLU A 83 -32.49 16.96 -18.54
N LYS A 84 -32.42 18.16 -17.94
CA LYS A 84 -31.38 18.52 -16.96
C LYS A 84 -31.40 17.57 -15.75
N LYS A 85 -32.59 17.27 -15.20
CA LYS A 85 -32.74 16.32 -14.08
C LYS A 85 -32.33 14.90 -14.48
N ALA A 86 -32.70 14.46 -15.68
CA ALA A 86 -32.29 13.15 -16.19
C ALA A 86 -30.77 13.07 -16.38
N TYR A 87 -30.16 14.13 -16.93
CA TYR A 87 -28.71 14.23 -17.12
C TYR A 87 -27.96 14.19 -15.79
N THR A 88 -28.39 14.98 -14.80
CA THR A 88 -27.73 14.97 -13.48
C THR A 88 -27.87 13.63 -12.77
N LEU A 89 -29.03 12.99 -12.87
CA LEU A 89 -29.25 11.63 -12.34
C LEU A 89 -28.30 10.62 -13.00
N LEU A 90 -28.16 10.67 -14.33
CA LEU A 90 -27.26 9.79 -15.06
C LEU A 90 -25.79 10.03 -14.66
N GLN A 91 -25.40 11.29 -14.51
CA GLN A 91 -24.06 11.66 -14.04
C GLN A 91 -23.79 11.09 -12.63
N GLN A 92 -24.73 11.26 -11.69
CA GLN A 92 -24.63 10.71 -10.34
C GLN A 92 -24.51 9.17 -10.36
N LEU A 93 -25.37 8.49 -11.13
CA LEU A 93 -25.31 7.04 -11.27
C LEU A 93 -23.95 6.56 -11.79
N ASN A 94 -23.41 7.24 -12.82
CA ASN A 94 -22.10 6.93 -13.37
C ASN A 94 -20.98 7.14 -12.35
N THR A 95 -21.03 8.22 -11.54
CA THR A 95 -20.06 8.42 -10.46
C THR A 95 -20.11 7.32 -9.40
N ILE A 96 -21.30 6.90 -8.98
CA ILE A 96 -21.49 5.81 -8.01
C ILE A 96 -20.95 4.50 -8.58
N ARG A 97 -21.28 4.19 -9.84
CA ARG A 97 -20.78 3.01 -10.55
C ARG A 97 -19.25 2.98 -10.58
N ASN A 98 -18.62 4.09 -10.96
CA ASN A 98 -17.16 4.19 -11.05
C ASN A 98 -16.49 4.02 -9.68
N GLN A 99 -17.03 4.66 -8.64
CA GLN A 99 -16.52 4.50 -7.27
C GLN A 99 -16.66 3.05 -6.76
N LYS A 100 -17.79 2.39 -7.06
CA LYS A 100 -17.99 0.97 -6.70
C LYS A 100 -17.00 0.06 -7.43
N ALA A 101 -16.71 0.35 -8.70
CA ALA A 101 -15.73 -0.38 -9.49
C ALA A 101 -14.30 -0.17 -8.97
N GLU A 102 -13.91 1.07 -8.62
CA GLU A 102 -12.61 1.39 -7.99
C GLU A 102 -12.43 0.61 -6.68
N LYS A 103 -13.40 0.70 -5.76
CA LYS A 103 -13.38 -0.04 -4.49
C LYS A 103 -13.26 -1.55 -4.71
N ARG A 104 -13.97 -2.12 -5.69
CA ARG A 104 -13.87 -3.55 -6.02
C ARG A 104 -12.48 -3.92 -6.52
N ARG A 105 -11.89 -3.11 -7.42
CA ARG A 105 -10.53 -3.33 -7.93
C ARG A 105 -9.51 -3.29 -6.80
N GLU A 106 -9.57 -2.29 -5.92
CA GLU A 106 -8.68 -2.19 -4.76
C GLU A 106 -8.74 -3.43 -3.85
N GLN A 107 -9.92 -3.99 -3.60
CA GLN A 107 -10.06 -5.20 -2.77
C GLN A 107 -9.50 -6.45 -3.47
N ILE A 108 -9.69 -6.56 -4.79
CA ILE A 108 -9.10 -7.63 -5.59
C ILE A 108 -7.57 -7.52 -5.56
N ASP A 109 -7.01 -6.32 -5.76
CA ASP A 109 -5.57 -6.09 -5.75
C ASP A 109 -4.95 -6.40 -4.38
N LYS A 110 -5.61 -6.00 -3.28
CA LYS A 110 -5.21 -6.39 -1.92
C LYS A 110 -5.18 -7.90 -1.73
N THR A 111 -6.23 -8.58 -2.18
CA THR A 111 -6.33 -10.05 -2.06
C THR A 111 -5.26 -10.74 -2.91
N LYS A 112 -5.03 -10.25 -4.14
CA LYS A 112 -4.01 -10.77 -5.04
C LYS A 112 -2.61 -10.58 -4.45
N ALA A 113 -2.29 -9.39 -3.93
CA ALA A 113 -1.02 -9.11 -3.28
C ALA A 113 -0.79 -9.99 -2.04
N ARG A 114 -1.83 -10.27 -1.24
CA ARG A 114 -1.72 -11.22 -0.12
C ARG A 114 -1.39 -12.63 -0.60
N LYS A 115 -2.15 -13.14 -1.58
CA LYS A 115 -1.93 -14.48 -2.15
C LYS A 115 -0.55 -14.60 -2.80
N GLU A 116 -0.09 -13.57 -3.48
CA GLU A 116 1.24 -13.55 -4.11
C GLU A 116 2.35 -13.62 -3.06
N LYS A 117 2.21 -12.91 -1.93
CA LYS A 117 3.14 -13.02 -0.80
C LYS A 117 3.14 -14.42 -0.16
N GLU A 118 1.98 -15.02 0.03
CA GLU A 118 1.86 -16.39 0.56
C GLU A 118 2.50 -17.40 -0.39
N LYS A 119 2.20 -17.29 -1.69
CA LYS A 119 2.77 -18.15 -2.73
C LYS A 119 4.29 -18.01 -2.81
N ALA A 120 4.83 -16.79 -2.72
CA ALA A 120 6.27 -16.56 -2.71
C ALA A 120 6.96 -17.23 -1.51
N LYS A 121 6.35 -17.17 -0.32
CA LYS A 121 6.86 -17.88 0.87
C LYS A 121 6.83 -19.39 0.69
N GLU A 122 5.74 -19.91 0.14
CA GLU A 122 5.58 -21.34 -0.12
C GLU A 122 6.58 -21.83 -1.17
N GLU A 123 6.78 -21.08 -2.26
CA GLU A 123 7.75 -21.39 -3.30
C GLU A 123 9.18 -21.38 -2.78
N ALA A 124 9.53 -20.42 -1.91
CA ALA A 124 10.83 -20.39 -1.24
C ALA A 124 11.04 -21.63 -0.36
N TRP A 125 10.06 -21.96 0.49
CA TRP A 125 10.12 -23.17 1.33
C TRP A 125 10.23 -24.46 0.50
N ARG A 126 9.43 -24.60 -0.57
CA ARG A 126 9.51 -25.74 -1.50
C ARG A 126 10.83 -25.78 -2.25
N ALA A 127 11.44 -24.64 -2.55
CA ALA A 127 12.76 -24.60 -3.20
C ALA A 127 13.85 -25.12 -2.25
N ASP A 128 13.81 -24.72 -0.97
CA ASP A 128 14.76 -25.18 0.03
C ASP A 128 14.59 -26.67 0.33
N LEU A 129 13.35 -27.16 0.42
CA LEU A 129 13.06 -28.59 0.56
C LEU A 129 13.64 -29.38 -0.62
N ARG A 130 13.38 -28.95 -1.86
CA ARG A 130 13.93 -29.60 -3.07
C ARG A 130 15.45 -29.61 -3.10
N LYS A 131 16.12 -28.55 -2.64
CA LYS A 131 17.59 -28.50 -2.51
C LYS A 131 18.08 -29.52 -1.48
N ALA A 132 17.44 -29.59 -0.31
CA ALA A 132 17.80 -30.52 0.75
C ALA A 132 17.61 -31.99 0.32
N GLU A 133 16.47 -32.31 -0.30
CA GLU A 133 16.19 -33.64 -0.84
C GLU A 133 17.17 -34.04 -1.95
N ARG A 134 17.48 -33.12 -2.87
CA ARG A 134 18.50 -33.33 -3.92
C ARG A 134 19.85 -33.66 -3.29
N LYS A 135 20.29 -32.88 -2.28
CA LYS A 135 21.55 -33.13 -1.57
C LYS A 135 21.56 -34.51 -0.89
N LYS A 136 20.48 -34.89 -0.21
CA LYS A 136 20.33 -36.22 0.41
C LYS A 136 20.46 -37.34 -0.62
N ARG A 137 19.79 -37.22 -1.78
CA ARG A 137 19.86 -38.21 -2.87
C ARG A 137 21.29 -38.42 -3.37
N TYR A 138 22.02 -37.34 -3.65
CA TYR A 138 23.41 -37.45 -4.11
C TYR A 138 24.35 -38.03 -3.05
N ILE A 139 24.17 -37.68 -1.76
CA ILE A 139 24.96 -38.28 -0.67
C ILE A 139 24.70 -39.80 -0.60
N GLN A 140 23.45 -40.23 -0.67
CA GLN A 140 23.10 -41.65 -0.65
C GLN A 140 23.69 -42.41 -1.85
N ALA A 141 23.56 -41.86 -3.06
CA ALA A 141 24.14 -42.45 -4.28
C ALA A 141 25.67 -42.59 -4.17
N GLY A 142 26.37 -41.52 -3.76
CA GLY A 142 27.83 -41.58 -3.58
C GLY A 142 28.28 -42.52 -2.46
N GLN A 143 27.47 -42.72 -1.42
CA GLN A 143 27.74 -43.74 -0.39
C GLN A 143 27.54 -45.16 -0.92
N GLN A 144 26.52 -45.39 -1.76
CA GLN A 144 26.28 -46.68 -2.41
C GLN A 144 27.42 -47.02 -3.37
N GLU A 145 27.81 -46.10 -4.26
CA GLU A 145 28.95 -46.28 -5.17
C GLU A 145 30.25 -46.60 -4.41
N LYS A 146 30.55 -45.88 -3.32
CA LYS A 146 31.71 -46.18 -2.47
C LYS A 146 31.64 -47.57 -1.83
N ARG A 147 30.45 -48.02 -1.42
CA ARG A 147 30.25 -49.39 -0.88
C ARG A 147 30.48 -50.43 -1.96
N GLU A 148 29.99 -50.21 -3.17
CA GLU A 148 30.19 -51.10 -4.32
C GLU A 148 31.66 -51.17 -4.74
N GLN A 149 32.35 -50.04 -4.86
CA GLN A 149 33.79 -50.01 -5.15
C GLN A 149 34.62 -50.76 -4.09
N LYS A 150 34.28 -50.61 -2.80
CA LYS A 150 34.93 -51.38 -1.72
C LYS A 150 34.67 -52.88 -1.81
N LYS A 151 33.47 -53.30 -2.23
CA LYS A 151 33.19 -54.71 -2.49
C LYS A 151 34.04 -55.21 -3.65
N PHE A 152 34.08 -54.46 -4.76
CA PHE A 152 34.84 -54.82 -5.96
C PHE A 152 36.34 -54.92 -5.71
N LYS A 153 36.90 -54.08 -4.83
CA LYS A 153 38.33 -54.09 -4.45
C LYS A 153 38.70 -55.16 -3.42
N LYS A 154 37.71 -55.85 -2.82
CA LYS A 154 37.91 -56.92 -1.83
C LYS A 154 37.97 -58.31 -2.48
N TYR A 155 37.50 -58.43 -3.71
CA TYR A 155 37.71 -59.60 -4.58
C TYR A 155 38.88 -59.33 -5.53
#